data_AF-A0A4Q7L737-F1
#
_entry.id   AF-A0A4Q7L737-F1
#
_cell.length_a   1.000
_cell.length_b   1.000
_cell.length_c   1.000
_cell.angle_alpha   90.00
_cell.angle_beta   90.00
_cell.angle_gamma   90.00
#
_symmetry.space_group_name_H-M   'P 1'
#
loop_
_entity.id
_entity.type
_entity.pdbx_description
1 polymer ?
#
loop_
_entity_poly.entity_id
_entity_poly.type
_entity_poly.pdbx_seq_one_letter_code
_entity_poly.pdbx_strand_id
1 'polypeptide(L)'
;MVAWLIVCVAVLALLFVTRYLTGRNRVRELEKDFSIEVSRNSSRTLRTAANAACGVLWRVTFTENGLYTRHIFANNIIYVAVSEHPRSPTGCTAKVWTRCRYASDALLFMRPTAYLDTRRKRDKIVASLRAHAWGGPAHPAAGHAHLG
;
A
#
# COMPACT_ATOMS: atom_id res chain seq x y z
N MET A 1 22.53 45.02 0.63
CA MET A 1 21.55 44.43 -0.33
C MET A 1 22.01 43.07 -0.87
N VAL A 2 23.21 42.94 -1.45
CA VAL A 2 23.71 41.68 -2.05
C VAL A 2 23.76 40.52 -1.05
N ALA A 3 24.29 40.74 0.16
CA ALA A 3 24.35 39.71 1.20
C ALA A 3 22.98 39.16 1.61
N TRP A 4 21.95 40.01 1.66
CA TRP A 4 20.59 39.61 2.03
C TRP A 4 19.95 38.73 0.95
N LEU A 5 20.15 39.08 -0.33
CA LEU A 5 19.70 38.26 -1.47
C LEU A 5 20.35 36.88 -1.47
N ILE A 6 21.66 36.80 -1.18
CA ILE A 6 22.38 35.53 -1.08
C ILE A 6 21.78 34.65 0.02
N VAL A 7 21.51 35.22 1.20
CA VAL A 7 20.87 34.50 2.31
C VAL A 7 19.47 34.01 1.92
N CYS A 8 18.65 34.85 1.28
CA CYS A 8 17.32 34.45 0.82
C CYS A 8 17.37 33.30 -0.18
N VAL A 9 18.26 33.35 -1.17
CA VAL A 9 18.44 32.27 -2.16
C VAL A 9 18.94 30.99 -1.49
N ALA A 10 19.88 31.08 -0.56
CA ALA A 10 20.39 29.93 0.18
C ALA A 10 19.28 29.26 1.02
N VAL A 11 18.44 30.04 1.71
CA VAL A 11 17.29 29.52 2.47
C VAL A 11 16.28 28.85 1.55
N LEU A 12 15.93 29.47 0.41
CA LEU A 12 15.02 28.87 -0.56
C LEU A 12 15.57 27.57 -1.14
N ALA A 13 16.86 27.52 -1.47
CA ALA A 13 17.52 26.32 -1.94
C ALA A 13 17.51 25.21 -0.89
N LEU A 14 17.80 25.53 0.38
CA LEU A 14 17.77 24.57 1.48
C LEU A 14 16.35 24.02 1.71
N LEU A 15 15.33 24.89 1.70
CA LEU A 15 13.93 24.50 1.79
C LEU A 15 13.53 23.58 0.64
N PHE A 16 13.98 23.87 -0.57
CA PHE A 16 13.73 23.03 -1.73
C PHE A 16 14.38 21.65 -1.59
N VAL A 17 15.68 21.59 -1.25
CA VAL A 17 16.42 20.33 -1.10
C VAL A 17 15.81 19.46 0.00
N THR A 18 15.50 20.03 1.15
CA THR A 18 14.88 19.29 2.28
C THR A 18 13.50 18.74 1.90
N ARG A 19 12.66 19.53 1.22
CA ARG A 19 11.35 19.07 0.71
C ARG A 19 11.51 17.96 -0.32
N TYR A 20 12.44 18.11 -1.25
CA TYR A 20 12.71 17.12 -2.29
C TYR A 20 13.18 15.78 -1.71
N LEU A 21 14.18 15.79 -0.83
CA LEU A 21 14.70 14.59 -0.16
C LEU A 21 13.63 13.90 0.69
N THR A 22 12.83 14.68 1.42
CA THR A 22 11.71 14.15 2.21
C THR A 22 10.67 13.47 1.33
N GLY A 23 10.31 14.08 0.20
CA GLY A 23 9.42 13.47 -0.79
C GLY A 23 9.99 12.16 -1.35
N ARG A 24 11.30 12.14 -1.64
CA ARG A 24 11.96 10.98 -2.24
C ARG A 24 12.00 9.79 -1.29
N ASN A 25 12.34 10.04 -0.03
CA ASN A 25 12.34 9.01 1.01
C ASN A 25 10.94 8.44 1.24
N ARG A 26 9.94 9.33 1.26
CA ARG A 26 8.53 8.95 1.34
C ARG A 26 8.12 8.04 0.17
N VAL A 27 8.42 8.41 -1.08
CA VAL A 27 8.10 7.55 -2.24
C VAL A 27 8.78 6.19 -2.14
N ARG A 28 10.05 6.14 -1.72
CA ARG A 28 10.75 4.86 -1.47
C ARG A 28 10.08 4.01 -0.40
N GLU A 29 9.53 4.61 0.66
CA GLU A 29 8.74 3.87 1.67
C GLU A 29 7.44 3.30 1.10
N LEU A 30 6.83 4.00 0.13
CA LEU A 30 5.62 3.55 -0.55
C LEU A 30 5.89 2.36 -1.47
N GLU A 31 6.94 2.43 -2.27
CA GLU A 31 7.35 1.40 -3.25
C GLU A 31 7.80 0.07 -2.60
N LYS A 32 7.84 -0.01 -1.27
CA LYS A 32 8.10 -1.27 -0.57
C LYS A 32 7.01 -2.30 -0.86
N ASP A 33 7.46 -3.50 -1.21
CA ASP A 33 6.62 -4.68 -1.35
C ASP A 33 6.27 -5.26 0.03
N PHE A 34 5.04 -5.75 0.18
CA PHE A 34 4.58 -6.47 1.36
C PHE A 34 4.13 -7.87 0.93
N SER A 35 4.66 -8.90 1.59
CA SER A 35 4.17 -10.27 1.46
C SER A 35 3.40 -10.64 2.72
N ILE A 36 2.19 -11.19 2.55
CA ILE A 36 1.30 -11.55 3.64
C ILE A 36 0.79 -12.96 3.38
N GLU A 37 0.96 -13.87 4.34
CA GLU A 37 0.33 -15.19 4.29
C GLU A 37 -1.16 -15.04 4.60
N VAL A 38 -2.01 -15.63 3.76
CA VAL A 38 -3.47 -15.48 3.80
C VAL A 38 -4.13 -16.85 3.67
N SER A 39 -5.37 -16.98 4.17
CA SER A 39 -6.11 -18.24 4.10
C SER A 39 -6.28 -18.74 2.65
N ARG A 40 -6.48 -20.06 2.48
CA ARG A 40 -6.60 -20.74 1.17
C ARG A 40 -7.65 -20.18 0.21
N ASN A 41 -8.57 -19.33 0.64
CA ASN A 41 -9.60 -18.80 -0.24
C ASN A 41 -9.13 -17.52 -0.97
N SER A 42 -8.54 -17.71 -2.15
CA SER A 42 -8.04 -16.63 -3.01
C SER A 42 -9.14 -15.63 -3.40
N SER A 43 -10.34 -16.10 -3.74
CA SER A 43 -11.48 -15.25 -4.10
C SER A 43 -11.96 -14.38 -2.93
N ARG A 44 -12.02 -14.93 -1.71
CA ARG A 44 -12.40 -14.18 -0.50
C ARG A 44 -11.32 -13.18 -0.10
N THR A 45 -10.06 -13.55 -0.28
CA THR A 45 -8.91 -12.67 -0.05
C THR A 45 -8.96 -11.47 -0.99
N LEU A 46 -9.13 -11.70 -2.30
CA LEU A 46 -9.25 -10.65 -3.30
C LEU A 46 -10.46 -9.74 -3.05
N ARG A 47 -11.61 -10.32 -2.66
CA ARG A 47 -12.80 -9.54 -2.28
C ARG A 47 -12.55 -8.67 -1.05
N THR A 48 -11.82 -9.17 -0.06
CA THR A 48 -11.46 -8.40 1.15
C THR A 48 -10.54 -7.24 0.80
N ALA A 49 -9.53 -7.48 -0.04
CA ALA A 49 -8.67 -6.43 -0.56
C ALA A 49 -9.45 -5.39 -1.38
N ALA A 50 -10.38 -5.84 -2.25
CA ALA A 50 -11.21 -4.96 -3.07
C ALA A 50 -12.12 -4.07 -2.20
N ASN A 51 -12.78 -4.63 -1.19
CA ASN A 51 -13.61 -3.87 -0.26
C ASN A 51 -12.79 -2.82 0.51
N ALA A 52 -11.57 -3.18 0.94
CA ALA A 52 -10.65 -2.23 1.55
C ALA A 52 -10.18 -1.14 0.56
N ALA A 53 -10.07 -1.51 -0.72
CA ALA A 53 -9.63 -0.67 -1.84
C ALA A 53 -10.72 0.25 -2.43
N CYS A 54 -12.00 -0.01 -2.20
CA CYS A 54 -13.08 0.86 -2.69
C CYS A 54 -13.03 2.26 -2.05
N GLY A 55 -13.30 3.31 -2.84
CA GLY A 55 -13.36 4.70 -2.36
C GLY A 55 -13.59 5.69 -3.50
N VAL A 56 -14.06 6.90 -3.18
CA VAL A 56 -14.50 7.91 -4.17
C VAL A 56 -13.40 8.28 -5.18
N LEU A 57 -12.15 8.37 -4.73
CA LEU A 57 -11.01 8.77 -5.57
C LEU A 57 -10.17 7.59 -6.09
N TRP A 58 -10.66 6.36 -5.90
CA TRP A 58 -9.92 5.14 -6.22
C TRP A 58 -10.74 4.26 -7.16
N ARG A 59 -10.18 4.00 -8.34
CA ARG A 59 -10.71 2.98 -9.24
C ARG A 59 -10.15 1.63 -8.84
N VAL A 60 -11.03 0.64 -8.70
CA VAL A 60 -10.68 -0.75 -8.39
C VAL A 60 -11.04 -1.62 -9.58
N THR A 61 -10.16 -2.54 -9.97
CA THR A 61 -10.35 -3.42 -11.13
C THR A 61 -9.74 -4.78 -10.83
N PHE A 62 -10.47 -5.85 -11.13
CA PHE A 62 -9.92 -7.20 -11.06
C PHE A 62 -9.14 -7.49 -12.34
N THR A 63 -7.99 -8.13 -12.19
CA THR A 63 -7.17 -8.64 -13.29
C THR A 63 -7.04 -10.15 -13.13
N GLU A 64 -6.58 -10.83 -14.18
CA GLU A 64 -6.33 -12.29 -14.14
C GLU A 64 -5.37 -12.68 -13.02
N ASN A 65 -4.45 -11.77 -12.67
CA ASN A 65 -3.40 -12.00 -11.67
C ASN A 65 -3.72 -11.40 -10.28
N GLY A 66 -4.88 -10.77 -10.10
CA GLY A 66 -5.32 -10.24 -8.79
C GLY A 66 -6.11 -8.94 -8.84
N LEU A 67 -5.74 -7.98 -7.99
CA LEU A 67 -6.44 -6.71 -7.81
C LEU A 67 -5.56 -5.55 -8.24
N TYR A 68 -6.14 -4.68 -9.06
CA TYR A 68 -5.56 -3.43 -9.50
C TYR A 68 -6.32 -2.25 -8.90
N THR A 69 -5.60 -1.28 -8.32
CA THR A 69 -6.21 -0.05 -7.81
C THR A 69 -5.44 1.17 -8.28
N ARG A 70 -6.15 2.23 -8.69
CA ARG A 70 -5.56 3.46 -9.21
C ARG A 70 -6.24 4.69 -8.61
N HIS A 71 -5.44 5.63 -8.12
CA HIS A 71 -5.93 6.94 -7.69
C HIS A 71 -6.26 7.80 -8.92
N ILE A 72 -7.48 8.35 -8.98
CA ILE A 72 -8.03 9.04 -10.16
C ILE A 72 -7.18 10.26 -10.56
N PHE A 73 -6.74 11.08 -9.59
CA PHE A 73 -6.01 12.32 -9.88
C PHE A 73 -4.49 12.17 -9.89
N ALA A 74 -3.96 11.22 -9.14
CA ALA A 74 -2.52 11.10 -8.91
C ALA A 74 -1.90 10.00 -9.79
N ASN A 75 -2.73 9.13 -10.38
CA ASN A 75 -2.30 7.95 -11.11
C ASN A 75 -1.35 7.04 -10.32
N ASN A 76 -1.32 7.17 -8.99
CA ASN A 76 -0.65 6.22 -8.10
C ASN A 76 -1.41 4.91 -8.10
N ILE A 77 -0.66 3.81 -8.02
CA ILE A 77 -1.20 2.47 -8.21
C ILE A 77 -0.84 1.61 -7.01
N ILE A 78 -1.80 0.81 -6.54
CA ILE A 78 -1.55 -0.29 -5.60
C ILE A 78 -2.03 -1.56 -6.28
N TYR A 79 -1.12 -2.52 -6.41
CA TYR A 79 -1.40 -3.86 -6.93
C TYR A 79 -1.42 -4.85 -5.78
N VAL A 80 -2.34 -5.82 -5.85
CA VAL A 80 -2.37 -6.98 -4.98
C VAL A 80 -2.43 -8.22 -5.85
N ALA A 81 -1.40 -9.07 -5.82
CA ALA A 81 -1.46 -10.40 -6.40
C ALA A 81 -1.67 -11.44 -5.30
N VAL A 82 -2.43 -12.48 -5.62
CA VAL A 82 -2.61 -13.63 -4.74
C VAL A 82 -2.14 -14.86 -5.48
N SER A 83 -1.25 -15.62 -4.88
CA SER A 83 -0.69 -16.85 -5.45
C SER A 83 -0.79 -17.97 -4.42
N GLU A 84 -1.03 -19.19 -4.91
CA GLU A 84 -0.91 -20.38 -4.08
C GLU A 84 0.58 -20.67 -3.84
N HIS A 85 0.94 -20.99 -2.60
CA HIS A 85 2.31 -21.31 -2.24
C HIS A 85 2.37 -22.66 -1.52
N PRO A 86 2.96 -23.70 -2.14
CA PRO A 86 2.92 -25.07 -1.61
C PRO A 86 3.69 -25.28 -0.30
N ARG A 87 4.49 -24.29 0.13
CA ARG A 87 5.27 -24.33 1.37
C ARG A 87 4.71 -23.42 2.47
N SER A 88 3.64 -22.66 2.19
CA SER A 88 3.02 -21.79 3.18
C SER A 88 1.99 -22.58 4.00
N PRO A 89 1.96 -22.46 5.34
CA PRO A 89 1.01 -23.16 6.19
C PRO A 89 -0.46 -22.83 5.85
N THR A 90 -0.71 -21.63 5.33
CA THR A 90 -2.05 -21.19 4.90
C THR A 90 -2.35 -21.48 3.43
N GLY A 91 -1.39 -22.02 2.67
CA GLY A 91 -1.52 -22.40 1.26
C GLY A 91 -1.58 -21.25 0.25
N CYS A 92 -1.79 -20.00 0.68
CA CYS A 92 -1.88 -18.82 -0.18
C CYS A 92 -1.06 -17.65 0.38
N THR A 93 -0.44 -16.88 -0.52
CA THR A 93 0.29 -15.65 -0.21
C THR A 93 -0.26 -14.48 -1.02
N ALA A 94 -0.48 -13.35 -0.37
CA ALA A 94 -0.83 -12.09 -1.01
C ALA A 94 0.40 -11.17 -1.05
N LYS A 95 0.78 -10.71 -2.25
CA LYS A 95 1.82 -9.71 -2.44
C LYS A 95 1.18 -8.37 -2.78
N VAL A 96 1.46 -7.35 -1.98
CA VAL A 96 1.00 -5.98 -2.19
C VAL A 96 2.20 -5.12 -2.56
N TRP A 97 2.14 -4.42 -3.68
CA TRP A 97 3.16 -3.44 -4.07
C TRP A 97 2.50 -2.17 -4.55
N THR A 98 3.20 -1.06 -4.40
CA THR A 98 2.73 0.22 -4.91
C THR A 98 3.68 0.76 -5.94
N ARG A 99 3.12 1.42 -6.95
CA ARG A 99 3.87 2.22 -7.91
C ARG A 99 3.40 3.65 -7.79
N CYS A 100 4.30 4.49 -7.30
CA CYS A 100 4.06 5.92 -7.26
C CYS A 100 4.81 6.54 -8.43
N ARG A 101 4.11 7.25 -9.32
CA ARG A 101 4.81 8.14 -10.24
C ARG A 101 5.17 9.36 -9.42
N TYR A 102 6.46 9.71 -9.33
CA TYR A 102 6.77 11.12 -9.13
C TYR A 102 5.99 11.87 -10.21
N ALA A 103 5.22 12.91 -9.86
CA ALA A 103 4.61 13.77 -10.86
C ALA A 103 5.78 14.14 -11.78
N SER A 104 5.71 13.62 -13.00
CA SER A 104 6.78 13.58 -13.99
C SER A 104 7.56 14.88 -13.96
N ASP A 105 8.89 14.83 -13.86
CA ASP A 105 9.98 15.78 -14.18
C ASP A 105 9.77 17.31 -14.23
N ALA A 106 8.55 17.81 -14.31
CA ALA A 106 8.15 19.13 -13.88
C ALA A 106 8.22 19.22 -12.35
N LEU A 107 9.07 20.13 -11.89
CA LEU A 107 9.17 20.69 -10.54
C LEU A 107 7.85 21.33 -10.05
N LEU A 108 6.74 20.59 -10.07
CA LEU A 108 5.43 21.10 -9.68
C LEU A 108 4.77 20.10 -8.74
N PHE A 109 5.04 20.35 -7.46
CA PHE A 109 4.16 20.09 -6.32
C PHE A 109 3.17 18.94 -6.54
N MET A 110 3.61 17.71 -6.31
CA MET A 110 2.65 16.75 -5.77
C MET A 110 2.01 17.40 -4.55
N ARG A 111 0.68 17.53 -4.56
CA ARG A 111 -0.04 17.84 -3.35
C ARG A 111 0.29 16.72 -2.34
N PRO A 112 0.84 17.05 -1.15
CA PRO A 112 1.17 16.05 -0.13
C PRO A 112 0.00 15.11 0.18
N THR A 113 -1.22 15.57 -0.07
CA THR A 113 -2.47 14.83 0.07
C THR A 113 -2.52 13.56 -0.78
N ALA A 114 -2.03 13.57 -2.02
CA ALA A 114 -2.05 12.38 -2.88
C ALA A 114 -1.14 11.26 -2.37
N TYR A 115 0.04 11.63 -1.85
CA TYR A 115 0.96 10.69 -1.21
C TYR A 115 0.36 10.10 0.07
N LEU A 116 -0.16 10.98 0.93
CA LEU A 116 -0.79 10.57 2.18
C LEU A 116 -1.99 9.67 1.93
N ASP A 117 -2.81 9.97 0.91
CA ASP A 117 -3.95 9.14 0.55
C ASP A 117 -3.51 7.77 0.02
N THR A 118 -2.49 7.73 -0.85
CA THR A 118 -1.91 6.46 -1.34
C THR A 118 -1.42 5.59 -0.18
N ARG A 119 -0.70 6.18 0.78
CA ARG A 119 -0.20 5.47 1.96
C ARG A 119 -1.34 4.95 2.82
N ARG A 120 -2.30 5.81 3.17
CA ARG A 120 -3.49 5.42 3.95
C ARG A 120 -4.24 4.28 3.27
N LYS A 121 -4.38 4.34 1.94
CA LYS A 121 -5.09 3.33 1.17
C LYS A 121 -4.38 1.98 1.19
N ARG A 122 -3.06 1.98 0.93
CA ARG A 122 -2.22 0.78 1.02
C ARG A 122 -2.30 0.18 2.42
N ASP A 123 -2.11 0.99 3.44
CA ASP A 123 -2.08 0.53 4.83
C ASP A 123 -3.44 -0.07 5.24
N LYS A 124 -4.57 0.49 4.75
CA LYS A 124 -5.91 -0.09 4.93
C LYS A 124 -6.06 -1.47 4.26
N ILE A 125 -5.54 -1.64 3.04
CA ILE A 125 -5.55 -2.93 2.34
C ILE A 125 -4.71 -3.95 3.12
N VAL A 126 -3.49 -3.58 3.51
CA VAL A 126 -2.58 -4.44 4.28
C VAL A 126 -3.21 -4.84 5.61
N ALA A 127 -3.81 -3.89 6.35
CA ALA A 127 -4.48 -4.18 7.62
C ALA A 127 -5.67 -5.14 7.44
N SER A 128 -6.47 -4.95 6.39
CA SER A 128 -7.62 -5.82 6.11
C SER A 128 -7.19 -7.23 5.73
N LEU A 129 -6.11 -7.37 4.95
CA LEU A 129 -5.53 -8.66 4.59
C LEU A 129 -4.92 -9.37 5.81
N ARG A 130 -4.24 -8.63 6.70
CA ARG A 130 -3.76 -9.19 7.98
C ARG A 130 -4.91 -9.66 8.84
N ALA A 131 -5.95 -8.85 9.05
CA ALA A 131 -7.12 -9.28 9.82
C ALA A 131 -7.79 -10.51 9.19
N HIS A 132 -7.86 -10.60 7.86
CA HIS A 132 -8.39 -11.75 7.15
C HIS A 132 -7.55 -13.02 7.35
N ALA A 133 -6.21 -12.89 7.37
CA ALA A 133 -5.32 -14.01 7.65
C ALA A 133 -5.54 -14.58 9.06
N TRP A 134 -5.72 -13.71 10.05
CA TRP A 134 -5.96 -14.09 11.46
C TRP A 134 -7.41 -14.55 11.72
N GLY A 135 -8.35 -14.16 10.86
CA GLY A 135 -9.77 -14.56 10.94
C GLY A 135 -10.14 -15.77 10.08
N GLY A 136 -9.17 -16.46 9.47
CA GLY A 136 -9.35 -17.80 8.90
C GLY A 136 -9.68 -18.82 10.00
N PRO A 137 -10.29 -19.97 9.68
CA PRO A 137 -10.91 -20.84 10.68
C PRO A 137 -9.89 -21.18 11.78
N ALA A 138 -10.26 -20.87 13.03
CA ALA A 138 -9.60 -21.38 14.20
C ALA A 138 -9.44 -22.89 14.01
N HIS A 139 -8.20 -23.37 14.05
CA HIS A 139 -7.94 -24.78 14.20
C HIS A 139 -8.62 -25.23 15.52
N PRO A 140 -9.54 -26.22 15.50
CA PRO A 140 -9.99 -26.83 16.74
C PRO A 140 -8.83 -27.71 17.21
N ALA A 141 -8.11 -27.27 18.23
CA ALA A 141 -7.09 -28.08 18.89
C ALA A 141 -6.94 -27.66 20.36
N ALA A 142 -7.95 -28.01 21.15
CA ALA A 142 -7.88 -28.40 22.57
C ALA A 142 -9.35 -28.57 23.03
N GLY A 143 -9.86 -29.71 23.43
CA GLY A 143 -9.33 -31.04 23.67
C GLY A 143 -10.51 -31.85 24.25
N HIS A 144 -10.54 -33.15 23.98
CA HIS A 144 -11.37 -34.06 24.76
C HIS A 144 -11.07 -33.88 26.26
N ALA A 145 -12.11 -33.64 27.07
CA ALA A 145 -12.30 -34.23 28.40
C ALA A 145 -13.53 -33.62 29.08
N HIS A 146 -14.66 -34.30 29.05
CA HIS A 146 -15.24 -34.87 30.27
C HIS A 146 -16.46 -35.73 29.91
N LEU A 147 -16.23 -37.05 29.93
CA LEU A 147 -17.21 -37.98 30.49
C LEU A 147 -17.16 -37.80 32.01
N GLY A 148 -18.32 -37.79 32.64
CA GLY A 148 -18.57 -37.70 34.07
C GLY A 148 -20.07 -37.66 34.27
#